data_AF-A0A0C1ULU3-F1
#
_entry.id   AF-A0A0C1ULU3-F1
#
_cell.length_a   1.000
_cell.length_b   1.000
_cell.length_c   1.000
_cell.angle_alpha   90.00
_cell.angle_beta   90.00
_cell.angle_gamma   90.00
#
_symmetry.space_group_name_H-M   'P 1'
#
loop_
_entity.id
_entity.type
_entity.pdbx_description
1 polymer ?
#
loop_
_entity_poly.entity_id
_entity_poly.type
_entity_poly.pdbx_seq_one_letter_code
_entity_poly.pdbx_strand_id
1 'polypeptide(L)'
;MSYYTDEDFLKLEQLVLNSYAWSNPPWGVSRHEFSRGVHSAWTNVKDNWRHIVGIWEEEGNIISAVICEGVWHGDAFFLFDSLERQRDRELLERMFHHAETHLSCFKKDYENNTRYLHVVIPPEYDSVKKMAKERGYELSQKVERSLILPSSEKKFNIILPNGYRIVDGT
;
A
#
# COMPACT_ATOMS: atom_id res chain seq x y z
N MET A 1 -10.53 15.68 5.36
CA MET A 1 -10.57 14.29 4.88
C MET A 1 -11.72 14.21 3.92
N SER A 2 -11.44 13.91 2.67
CA SER A 2 -12.43 13.61 1.64
C SER A 2 -12.35 12.11 1.30
N TYR A 3 -13.46 11.60 0.78
CA TYR A 3 -13.48 10.28 0.16
C TYR A 3 -12.95 10.40 -1.27
N TYR A 4 -12.30 9.33 -1.73
CA TYR A 4 -11.73 9.24 -3.07
C TYR A 4 -12.76 9.47 -4.18
N THR A 5 -12.35 10.25 -5.20
CA THR A 5 -13.05 10.42 -6.48
C THR A 5 -12.15 10.01 -7.65
N ASP A 6 -12.72 9.77 -8.83
CA ASP A 6 -11.93 9.36 -9.99
C ASP A 6 -10.91 10.42 -10.45
N GLU A 7 -11.17 11.70 -10.14
CA GLU A 7 -10.25 12.82 -10.40
C GLU A 7 -9.00 12.75 -9.52
N ASP A 8 -9.08 12.09 -8.36
CA ASP A 8 -7.95 11.93 -7.44
C ASP A 8 -6.96 10.86 -7.89
N PHE A 9 -7.27 10.08 -8.92
CA PHE A 9 -6.38 9.00 -9.38
C PHE A 9 -4.98 9.51 -9.73
N LEU A 10 -4.90 10.56 -10.55
CA LEU A 10 -3.65 11.14 -11.01
C LEU A 10 -2.94 11.90 -9.88
N LYS A 11 -3.70 12.53 -8.98
CA LYS A 11 -3.12 13.18 -7.80
C LYS A 11 -2.48 12.16 -6.85
N LEU A 12 -3.13 11.02 -6.62
CA LEU A 12 -2.57 9.91 -5.83
C LEU A 12 -1.36 9.29 -6.53
N GLU A 13 -1.40 9.14 -7.85
CA GLU A 13 -0.23 8.66 -8.60
C GLU A 13 0.96 9.60 -8.42
N GLN A 14 0.73 10.92 -8.44
CA GLN A 14 1.78 11.90 -8.16
C GLN A 14 2.32 11.77 -6.73
N LEU A 15 1.45 11.55 -5.74
CA LEU A 15 1.88 11.27 -4.36
C LEU A 15 2.76 10.02 -4.28
N VAL A 16 2.38 8.97 -5.00
CA VAL A 16 3.15 7.72 -5.10
C VAL A 16 4.51 7.98 -5.76
N LEU A 17 4.56 8.70 -6.87
CA LEU A 17 5.80 9.08 -7.54
C LEU A 17 6.73 9.87 -6.61
N ASN A 18 6.18 10.83 -5.87
CA ASN A 18 6.97 11.62 -4.92
C ASN A 18 7.59 10.74 -3.83
N SER A 19 6.89 9.68 -3.40
CA SER A 19 7.39 8.78 -2.35
C SER A 19 8.62 7.96 -2.73
N TYR A 20 8.90 7.81 -4.03
CA TYR A 20 10.15 7.21 -4.51
C TYR A 20 11.39 8.06 -4.24
N ALA A 21 11.24 9.35 -3.88
CA ALA A 21 12.36 10.24 -3.65
C ALA A 21 13.19 9.87 -2.41
N TRP A 22 12.62 9.13 -1.44
CA TRP A 22 13.30 8.80 -0.18
C TRP A 22 13.40 7.31 0.12
N SER A 23 12.54 6.45 -0.45
CA SER A 23 12.68 5.00 -0.35
C SER A 23 11.85 4.27 -1.41
N ASN A 24 11.88 2.94 -1.40
CA ASN A 24 10.92 2.15 -2.17
C ASN A 24 9.58 2.15 -1.41
N PRO A 25 8.52 2.81 -1.93
CA PRO A 25 7.29 2.97 -1.17
C PRO A 25 6.55 1.64 -1.00
N PRO A 26 5.74 1.52 0.07
CA PRO A 26 4.98 0.30 0.31
C PRO A 26 3.85 0.14 -0.72
N TRP A 27 3.47 1.22 -1.40
CA TRP A 27 2.52 1.27 -2.51
C TRP A 27 3.19 1.93 -3.72
N GLY A 28 3.50 1.14 -4.75
CA GLY A 28 4.20 1.61 -5.95
C GLY A 28 3.28 1.91 -7.13
N VAL A 29 3.81 2.57 -8.17
CA VAL A 29 3.03 2.97 -9.38
C VAL A 29 2.37 1.76 -10.04
N SER A 30 3.12 0.68 -10.29
CA SER A 30 2.55 -0.51 -10.91
C SER A 30 1.41 -1.13 -10.09
N ARG A 31 1.50 -1.08 -8.75
CA ARG A 31 0.40 -1.54 -7.88
C ARG A 31 -0.81 -0.61 -7.99
N HIS A 32 -0.58 0.71 -7.95
CA HIS A 32 -1.60 1.73 -8.12
C HIS A 32 -2.39 1.57 -9.43
N GLU A 33 -1.68 1.46 -10.55
CA GLU A 33 -2.25 1.25 -11.87
C GLU A 33 -2.95 -0.11 -11.97
N PHE A 34 -2.36 -1.18 -11.45
CA PHE A 34 -2.92 -2.53 -11.54
C PHE A 34 -4.19 -2.71 -10.71
N SER A 35 -4.19 -2.21 -9.47
CA SER A 35 -5.37 -2.25 -8.59
C SER A 35 -6.57 -1.55 -9.23
N ARG A 36 -6.34 -0.45 -9.97
CA ARG A 36 -7.42 0.23 -10.72
C ARG A 36 -7.72 -0.43 -12.08
N GLY A 37 -6.69 -0.85 -12.80
CA GLY A 37 -6.77 -1.25 -14.20
C GLY A 37 -7.30 -2.67 -14.40
N VAL A 38 -6.66 -3.67 -13.80
CA VAL A 38 -6.96 -5.09 -14.08
C VAL A 38 -7.90 -5.68 -13.03
N HIS A 39 -7.74 -5.30 -11.76
CA HIS A 39 -8.55 -5.86 -10.67
C HIS A 39 -10.01 -5.34 -10.68
N SER A 40 -10.26 -4.17 -11.31
CA SER A 40 -11.60 -3.57 -11.38
C SER A 40 -12.59 -4.34 -12.27
N ALA A 41 -12.12 -5.12 -13.24
CA ALA A 41 -13.01 -5.96 -14.06
C ALA A 41 -13.55 -7.19 -13.31
N TRP A 42 -13.01 -7.52 -12.12
CA TRP A 42 -13.30 -8.77 -11.42
C TRP A 42 -13.98 -8.57 -10.05
N THR A 43 -13.83 -7.42 -9.36
CA THR A 43 -14.30 -7.29 -7.95
C THR A 43 -14.80 -5.90 -7.50
N ASN A 44 -15.32 -5.06 -8.40
CA ASN A 44 -15.89 -3.74 -8.06
C ASN A 44 -14.94 -2.76 -7.32
N VAL A 45 -13.63 -2.87 -7.57
CA VAL A 45 -12.57 -2.10 -6.88
C VAL A 45 -12.77 -0.58 -6.95
N LYS A 46 -13.23 -0.06 -8.10
CA LYS A 46 -13.42 1.39 -8.29
C LYS A 46 -14.44 1.96 -7.31
N ASP A 47 -15.57 1.27 -7.14
CA ASP A 47 -16.59 1.70 -6.19
C ASP A 47 -16.11 1.54 -4.75
N ASN A 48 -15.40 0.43 -4.45
CA ASN A 48 -14.85 0.23 -3.11
C ASN A 48 -13.89 1.36 -2.71
N TRP A 49 -13.03 1.82 -3.62
CA TRP A 49 -12.10 2.92 -3.34
C TRP A 49 -12.81 4.20 -2.90
N ARG A 50 -13.96 4.53 -3.49
CA ARG A 50 -14.78 5.69 -3.11
C ARG A 50 -15.29 5.63 -1.66
N HIS A 51 -15.27 4.46 -1.04
CA HIS A 51 -15.74 4.27 0.34
C HIS A 51 -14.61 4.07 1.36
N ILE A 52 -13.44 3.62 0.91
CA ILE A 52 -12.40 3.13 1.82
C ILE A 52 -11.07 3.86 1.71
N VAL A 53 -10.79 4.53 0.59
CA VAL A 53 -9.57 5.33 0.44
C VAL A 53 -9.80 6.69 1.11
N GLY A 54 -8.95 6.99 2.09
CA GLY A 54 -8.97 8.27 2.81
C GLY A 54 -7.94 9.22 2.24
N ILE A 55 -8.35 10.46 1.96
CA ILE A 55 -7.49 11.50 1.37
C ILE A 55 -7.45 12.73 2.29
N TRP A 56 -6.25 13.27 2.47
CA TRP A 56 -6.00 14.54 3.14
C TRP A 56 -5.33 15.50 2.17
N GLU A 57 -5.86 16.72 2.07
CA GLU A 57 -5.43 17.73 1.11
C GLU A 57 -5.04 19.03 1.82
N GLU A 58 -4.03 19.71 1.29
CA GLU A 58 -3.66 21.09 1.59
C GLU A 58 -3.51 21.85 0.26
N GLU A 59 -4.10 23.04 0.16
CA GLU A 59 -3.99 23.90 -1.03
C GLU A 59 -4.37 23.21 -2.36
N GLY A 60 -5.29 22.23 -2.31
CA GLY A 60 -5.75 21.47 -3.48
C GLY A 60 -4.84 20.30 -3.90
N ASN A 61 -3.76 20.05 -3.16
CA ASN A 61 -2.85 18.92 -3.36
C ASN A 61 -3.09 17.85 -2.29
N ILE A 62 -3.03 16.58 -2.68
CA ILE A 62 -3.06 15.48 -1.72
C ILE A 62 -1.73 15.43 -0.98
N ILE A 63 -1.77 15.63 0.34
CA ILE A 63 -0.59 15.58 1.21
C ILE A 63 -0.37 14.21 1.85
N SER A 64 -1.46 13.46 2.06
CA SER A 64 -1.42 12.12 2.63
C SER A 64 -2.62 11.30 2.17
N ALA A 65 -2.44 9.98 2.15
CA ALA A 65 -3.53 9.05 1.85
C ALA A 65 -3.42 7.77 2.66
N VAL A 66 -4.57 7.14 2.91
CA VAL A 66 -4.68 5.75 3.36
C VAL A 66 -5.34 4.98 2.23
N ILE A 67 -4.64 3.99 1.68
CA ILE A 67 -5.06 3.24 0.49
C ILE A 67 -4.95 1.73 0.72
N CYS A 68 -5.68 0.96 -0.08
CA CYS A 68 -5.58 -0.50 -0.17
C CYS A 68 -5.90 -0.96 -1.62
N GLU A 69 -5.81 -2.26 -1.88
CA GLU A 69 -6.10 -2.83 -3.21
C GLU A 69 -7.57 -2.76 -3.63
N GLY A 70 -8.46 -2.26 -2.77
CA GLY A 70 -9.90 -2.23 -3.04
C GLY A 70 -10.60 -3.56 -2.81
N VAL A 71 -9.90 -4.50 -2.17
CA VAL A 71 -10.43 -5.79 -1.74
C VAL A 71 -10.42 -5.83 -0.21
N TRP A 72 -11.45 -6.41 0.39
CA TRP A 72 -11.61 -6.53 1.85
C TRP A 72 -10.68 -7.61 2.44
N HIS A 73 -9.36 -7.43 2.31
CA HIS A 73 -8.34 -8.34 2.83
C HIS A 73 -7.65 -7.85 4.10
N GLY A 74 -7.98 -6.63 4.53
CA GLY A 74 -7.50 -6.08 5.79
C GLY A 74 -6.14 -5.41 5.66
N ASP A 75 -5.70 -5.02 4.47
CA ASP A 75 -4.41 -4.34 4.27
C ASP A 75 -4.59 -2.82 4.15
N ALA A 76 -3.70 -2.06 4.75
CA ALA A 76 -3.65 -0.60 4.67
C ALA A 76 -2.23 -0.09 4.41
N PHE A 77 -2.14 0.88 3.50
CA PHE A 77 -0.91 1.54 3.11
C PHE A 77 -1.05 3.03 3.38
N PHE A 78 -0.07 3.59 4.08
CA PHE A 78 -0.04 5.01 4.42
C PHE A 78 0.90 5.70 3.44
N LEU A 79 0.45 6.80 2.86
CA LEU A 79 1.22 7.60 1.91
C LEU A 79 1.33 9.03 2.42
N PHE A 80 2.46 9.65 2.14
CA PHE A 80 2.81 11.00 2.55
C PHE A 80 3.53 11.71 1.41
N ASP A 81 3.34 13.02 1.31
CA ASP A 81 4.04 13.88 0.37
C ASP A 81 5.51 14.12 0.74
N SER A 82 5.84 13.90 2.01
CA SER A 82 7.15 14.07 2.61
C SER A 82 7.32 13.16 3.83
N LEU A 83 8.58 12.82 4.17
CA LEU A 83 8.87 12.04 5.38
C LEU A 83 8.63 12.81 6.67
N GLU A 84 8.62 14.14 6.62
CA GLU A 84 8.31 14.99 7.75
C GLU A 84 6.83 14.90 8.12
N ARG A 85 5.95 14.68 7.14
CA ARG A 85 4.49 14.65 7.32
C ARG A 85 4.03 13.57 8.31
N GLN A 86 4.72 12.43 8.37
CA GLN A 86 4.41 11.40 9.38
C GLN A 86 4.68 11.86 10.82
N ARG A 87 5.35 12.99 11.06
CA ARG A 87 5.53 13.54 12.42
C ARG A 87 4.32 14.33 12.90
N ASP A 88 3.38 14.65 12.02
CA ASP A 88 2.10 15.24 12.40
C ASP A 88 1.25 14.17 13.12
N ARG A 89 1.19 14.28 14.44
CA ARG A 89 0.49 13.34 15.30
C ARG A 89 -1.02 13.36 15.07
N GLU A 90 -1.62 14.53 14.85
CA GLU A 90 -3.07 14.65 14.66
C GLU A 90 -3.48 14.01 13.33
N LEU A 91 -2.70 14.27 12.28
CA LEU A 91 -2.89 13.63 10.99
C LEU A 91 -2.77 12.10 11.10
N LEU A 92 -1.72 11.59 11.74
CA LEU A 92 -1.57 10.15 11.93
C LEU A 92 -2.73 9.54 12.72
N GLU A 93 -3.19 10.18 13.80
CA GLU A 93 -4.32 9.68 14.59
C GLU A 93 -5.59 9.56 13.74
N ARG A 94 -5.82 10.52 12.84
CA ARG A 94 -6.94 10.50 11.88
C ARG A 94 -6.75 9.41 10.81
N MET A 95 -5.54 9.24 10.29
CA MET A 95 -5.24 8.21 9.29
C MET A 95 -5.45 6.80 9.85
N PHE A 96 -4.94 6.51 11.06
CA PHE A 96 -5.18 5.22 11.70
C PHE A 96 -6.65 5.00 12.04
N HIS A 97 -7.36 6.02 12.53
CA HIS A 97 -8.79 5.91 12.80
C HIS A 97 -9.59 5.59 11.52
N HIS A 98 -9.23 6.20 10.40
CA HIS A 98 -9.84 5.90 9.10
C HIS A 98 -9.56 4.45 8.68
N ALA A 99 -8.31 4.00 8.77
CA ALA A 99 -7.89 2.65 8.39
C ALA A 99 -8.60 1.58 9.24
N GLU A 100 -8.65 1.75 10.55
CA GLU A 100 -9.32 0.82 11.47
C GLU A 100 -10.83 0.73 11.20
N THR A 101 -11.47 1.87 10.96
CA THR A 101 -12.90 1.94 10.70
C THR A 101 -13.28 1.28 9.38
N HIS A 102 -12.59 1.65 8.30
CA HIS A 102 -13.01 1.35 6.92
C HIS A 102 -12.28 0.18 6.27
N LEU A 103 -11.06 -0.16 6.71
CA LEU A 103 -10.24 -1.19 6.06
C LEU A 103 -10.12 -2.49 6.85
N SER A 104 -10.45 -2.50 8.14
CA SER A 104 -10.39 -3.74 8.92
C SER A 104 -11.50 -4.72 8.51
N CYS A 105 -11.20 -6.02 8.46
CA CYS A 105 -12.15 -7.05 8.05
C CYS A 105 -12.12 -8.28 8.96
N PHE A 106 -13.12 -9.14 8.86
CA PHE A 106 -13.17 -10.40 9.61
C PHE A 106 -12.32 -11.48 8.95
N LYS A 107 -11.71 -12.35 9.76
CA LYS A 107 -11.11 -13.58 9.24
C LYS A 107 -12.21 -14.46 8.64
N LYS A 108 -11.88 -15.21 7.59
CA LYS A 108 -12.82 -16.06 6.84
C LYS A 108 -13.61 -17.05 7.71
N ASP A 109 -13.06 -17.43 8.86
CA ASP A 109 -13.62 -18.41 9.77
C ASP A 109 -14.68 -17.83 10.73
N TYR A 110 -14.81 -16.50 10.90
CA TYR A 110 -15.77 -15.81 11.80
C TYR A 110 -15.81 -16.30 13.27
N GLU A 111 -15.04 -17.32 13.65
CA GLU A 111 -15.15 -18.03 14.94
C GLU A 111 -15.01 -17.08 16.13
N ASN A 112 -14.17 -16.05 16.00
CA ASN A 112 -13.84 -15.15 17.09
C ASN A 112 -14.39 -13.72 16.93
N ASN A 113 -15.22 -13.44 15.90
CA ASN A 113 -15.76 -12.10 15.58
C ASN A 113 -14.74 -10.96 15.68
N THR A 114 -13.46 -11.26 15.43
CA THR A 114 -12.36 -10.29 15.60
C THR A 114 -12.02 -9.71 14.24
N ARG A 115 -12.16 -8.38 14.10
CA ARG A 115 -11.66 -7.66 12.92
C ARG A 115 -10.13 -7.55 13.01
N TYR A 116 -9.46 -7.67 11.88
CA TYR A 116 -8.02 -7.50 11.78
C TYR A 116 -7.67 -6.44 10.73
N LEU A 117 -6.52 -5.79 10.93
CA LEU A 117 -5.90 -4.87 9.98
C LEU A 117 -4.39 -5.10 9.98
N HIS A 118 -3.82 -5.21 8.79
CA HIS A 118 -2.41 -5.25 8.49
C HIS A 118 -1.99 -3.89 7.93
N VAL A 119 -1.12 -3.19 8.63
CA VAL A 119 -0.53 -1.94 8.17
C VAL A 119 0.87 -2.23 7.66
N VAL A 120 1.14 -1.93 6.39
CA VAL A 120 2.47 -2.10 5.81
C VAL A 120 3.29 -0.84 6.10
N ILE A 121 4.32 -0.98 6.94
CA ILE A 121 5.13 0.14 7.44
C ILE A 121 6.58 -0.01 6.93
N PRO A 122 7.03 0.86 6.00
CA PRO A 122 8.42 0.93 5.57
C PRO A 122 9.38 1.26 6.72
N PRO A 123 10.69 0.94 6.58
CA PRO A 123 11.70 1.27 7.57
C PRO A 123 11.77 2.76 7.92
N GLU A 124 11.46 3.64 6.96
CA GLU A 124 11.56 5.09 7.13
C GLU A 124 10.42 5.69 7.97
N TYR A 125 9.35 4.92 8.24
CA TYR A 125 8.11 5.42 8.86
C TYR A 125 8.08 5.24 10.39
N ASP A 126 9.07 5.81 11.08
CA ASP A 126 9.24 5.67 12.53
C ASP A 126 8.04 6.14 13.36
N SER A 127 7.42 7.26 12.99
CA SER A 127 6.27 7.79 13.71
C SER A 127 5.03 6.90 13.54
N VAL A 128 4.84 6.36 12.32
CA VAL A 128 3.76 5.41 12.03
C VAL A 128 3.96 4.14 12.85
N LYS A 129 5.19 3.61 12.90
CA LYS A 129 5.54 2.43 13.69
C LYS A 129 5.29 2.64 15.19
N LYS A 130 5.65 3.81 15.71
CA LYS A 130 5.39 4.16 17.12
C LYS A 130 3.90 4.20 17.40
N MET A 131 3.11 4.86 16.54
CA MET A 131 1.66 4.94 16.73
C MET A 131 0.96 3.58 16.58
N ALA A 132 1.40 2.74 15.64
CA ALA A 132 0.89 1.37 15.52
C ALA A 132 1.10 0.59 16.83
N LYS A 133 2.29 0.69 17.44
CA LYS A 133 2.56 0.05 18.73
C LYS A 133 1.70 0.63 19.86
N GLU A 134 1.53 1.96 19.92
CA GLU A 134 0.64 2.62 20.90
C GLU A 134 -0.82 2.15 20.76
N ARG A 135 -1.25 1.80 19.55
CA ARG A 135 -2.61 1.30 19.24
C ARG A 135 -2.76 -0.23 19.36
N GLY A 136 -1.73 -0.94 19.80
CA GLY A 136 -1.79 -2.39 20.04
C GLY A 136 -1.55 -3.25 18.81
N TYR A 137 -1.01 -2.70 17.72
CA TYR A 137 -0.56 -3.51 16.59
C TYR A 137 0.68 -4.32 16.98
N GLU A 138 0.71 -5.56 16.52
CA GLU A 138 1.86 -6.45 16.68
C GLU A 138 2.56 -6.68 15.34
N LEU A 139 3.87 -6.94 15.41
CA LEU A 139 4.64 -7.26 14.22
C LEU A 139 4.17 -8.61 13.65
N SER A 140 3.70 -8.60 12.41
CA SER A 140 3.33 -9.83 11.71
C SER A 140 4.55 -10.72 11.47
N GLN A 141 4.39 -12.03 11.62
CA GLN A 141 5.41 -13.02 11.23
C GLN A 141 5.62 -13.07 9.70
N LYS A 142 4.68 -12.53 8.92
CA LYS A 142 4.70 -12.47 7.45
C LYS A 142 5.19 -11.11 6.96
N VAL A 143 6.44 -10.75 7.27
CA VAL A 143 7.04 -9.53 6.73
C VAL A 143 7.32 -9.76 5.24
N GLU A 144 6.59 -9.08 4.36
CA GLU A 144 6.91 -9.06 2.93
C GLU A 144 8.30 -8.45 2.73
N ARG A 145 9.12 -9.11 1.91
CA ARG A 145 10.47 -8.64 1.58
C ARG A 145 10.56 -8.37 0.09
N SER A 146 10.96 -7.15 -0.25
CA SER A 146 11.36 -6.84 -1.63
C SER A 146 12.79 -7.34 -1.84
N LEU A 147 12.93 -8.39 -2.65
CA LEU A 147 14.24 -8.90 -3.07
C LEU A 147 14.63 -8.19 -4.37
N ILE A 148 15.37 -7.09 -4.25
CA ILE A 148 15.86 -6.31 -5.38
C ILE A 148 17.24 -6.83 -5.75
N LEU A 149 17.37 -7.39 -6.96
CA LEU A 149 18.66 -7.72 -7.56
C LEU A 149 19.08 -6.55 -8.46
N PRO A 150 20.14 -5.79 -8.12
CA PRO A 150 20.61 -4.71 -8.98
C PRO A 150 21.04 -5.27 -10.34
N SER A 151 20.71 -4.55 -11.42
CA SER A 151 21.27 -4.86 -12.73
C SER A 151 22.78 -4.74 -12.65
N SER A 152 23.48 -5.83 -12.96
CA SER A 152 24.94 -5.84 -13.06
C SER A 152 25.32 -6.41 -14.41
N GLU A 153 26.49 -6.02 -14.91
CA GLU A 153 27.06 -6.60 -16.15
C GLU A 153 27.39 -8.10 -15.98
N LYS A 154 27.30 -8.64 -14.76
CA LYS A 154 27.56 -10.03 -14.45
C LYS A 154 26.49 -10.91 -15.10
N LYS A 155 26.88 -11.62 -16.15
CA LYS A 155 26.06 -12.67 -16.75
C LYS A 155 25.93 -13.84 -15.78
N PHE A 156 24.70 -14.30 -15.55
CA PHE A 156 24.47 -15.55 -14.84
C PHE A 156 24.79 -16.71 -15.77
N ASN A 157 25.60 -17.66 -15.32
CA ASN A 157 25.81 -18.91 -16.04
C ASN A 157 24.59 -19.80 -15.84
N ILE A 158 23.70 -19.84 -16.84
CA ILE A 158 22.47 -20.62 -16.78
C ILE A 158 22.79 -22.04 -17.29
N ILE A 159 22.76 -23.02 -16.38
CA ILE A 159 22.89 -24.44 -16.72
C ILE A 159 21.49 -25.06 -16.65
N LEU A 160 20.94 -25.44 -17.80
CA LEU A 160 19.63 -26.09 -17.88
C LEU A 160 19.79 -27.62 -17.77
N PRO A 161 18.86 -28.32 -17.10
CA PRO A 161 18.82 -29.78 -17.14
C PRO A 161 18.60 -30.32 -18.56
N ASN A 162 19.04 -31.57 -18.80
CA ASN A 162 18.84 -32.24 -20.08
C ASN A 162 17.36 -32.26 -20.49
N GLY A 163 17.08 -31.95 -21.75
CA GLY A 163 15.71 -31.89 -22.29
C GLY A 163 15.00 -30.54 -22.12
N TYR A 164 15.62 -29.57 -21.44
CA TYR A 164 15.08 -28.21 -21.29
C TYR A 164 15.82 -27.19 -22.15
N ARG A 165 15.08 -26.21 -22.66
CA ARG A 165 15.62 -25.05 -23.37
C ARG A 165 14.85 -23.79 -22.98
N ILE A 166 15.53 -22.64 -22.94
CA ILE A 166 14.88 -21.33 -22.94
C ILE A 166 14.48 -21.04 -24.40
N VAL A 167 13.23 -20.67 -24.62
CA VAL A 167 12.70 -20.24 -25.92
C VAL A 167 12.16 -18.82 -25.77
N ASP A 168 12.38 -17.98 -26.78
CA ASP A 168 11.53 -16.83 -27.02
C ASP A 168 10.29 -17.32 -27.79
N GLY A 169 9.14 -16.68 -27.56
CA GLY A 169 7.84 -17.14 -28.10
C GLY A 169 7.65 -16.94 -29.61
N THR A 170 8.73 -17.01 -30.39
CA THR A 170 8.73 -16.94 -31.87
C THR A 170 8.65 -18.32 -32.52
#